data_AF-A0A9E0ZK44-F1
#
_entry.id   AF-A0A9E0ZK44-F1
#
_cell.length_a   1.000
_cell.length_b   1.000
_cell.length_c   1.000
_cell.angle_alpha   90.00
_cell.angle_beta   90.00
_cell.angle_gamma   90.00
#
_symmetry.space_group_name_H-M   'P 1'
#
loop_
_entity.id
_entity.type
_entity.pdbx_description
1 polymer ?
#
loop_
_entity_poly.entity_id
_entity_poly.type
_entity_poly.pdbx_seq_one_letter_code
_entity_poly.pdbx_strand_id
1 'polypeptide(L)'
;MCFICDRIEMIKNGTNPYFVKELGNGDTHIHWHLFPRVSGDLEGYGNNGKGPVWWYPMEKMYSEENCPSGEELENMKRKLATELEKRI
;
A
#
# COMPACT_ATOMS: atom_id res chain seq x y z
N MET A 1 14.82 -22.17 -4.80
CA MET A 1 14.36 -20.97 -4.05
C MET A 1 13.04 -20.52 -4.68
N CYS A 2 12.01 -20.16 -3.91
CA CYS A 2 10.73 -19.69 -4.49
C CYS A 2 10.76 -18.17 -4.70
N PHE A 3 9.88 -17.67 -5.58
CA PHE A 3 9.80 -16.24 -5.92
C PHE A 3 9.66 -15.30 -4.72
N ILE A 4 9.00 -15.76 -3.65
CA ILE A 4 8.87 -14.99 -2.39
C ILE A 4 10.20 -14.93 -1.64
N CYS A 5 10.93 -16.04 -1.56
CA CYS A 5 12.25 -16.09 -0.94
C CYS A 5 13.24 -15.15 -1.67
N ASP A 6 13.21 -15.14 -3.01
CA ASP A 6 14.07 -14.27 -3.83
C ASP A 6 13.79 -12.78 -3.54
N ARG A 7 12.50 -12.42 -3.41
CA ARG A 7 12.07 -11.06 -3.07
C ARG A 7 12.54 -10.63 -1.68
N ILE A 8 12.48 -11.53 -0.69
CA ILE A 8 12.96 -11.28 0.68
C ILE A 8 14.47 -11.04 0.67
N GLU A 9 15.22 -11.83 -0.10
CA GLU A 9 16.66 -11.69 -0.23
C GLU A 9 17.05 -10.36 -0.89
N MET A 10 16.33 -9.94 -1.93
CA MET A 10 16.51 -8.63 -2.56
C MET A 10 16.22 -7.46 -1.61
N ILE A 11 15.24 -7.58 -0.70
CA ILE A 11 14.97 -6.57 0.32
C ILE A 11 16.13 -6.50 1.32
N LYS A 12 16.62 -7.66 1.81
CA LYS A 12 17.77 -7.71 2.72
C LYS A 12 19.03 -7.11 2.09
N ASN A 13 19.20 -7.32 0.79
CA ASN A 13 20.34 -6.80 0.03
C ASN A 13 20.13 -5.34 -0.46
N GLY A 14 18.99 -4.72 -0.13
CA GLY A 14 18.70 -3.33 -0.50
C GLY A 14 18.48 -3.08 -2.00
N THR A 15 18.32 -4.14 -2.80
CA THR A 15 18.12 -4.06 -4.25
C THR A 15 16.64 -4.01 -4.65
N ASN A 16 15.73 -4.24 -3.70
CA ASN A 16 14.30 -4.04 -3.87
C ASN A 16 13.77 -3.00 -2.85
N PRO A 17 13.35 -1.80 -3.29
CA PRO A 17 12.86 -0.73 -2.41
C PRO A 17 11.45 -1.00 -1.87
N TYR A 18 10.74 -1.99 -2.40
CA TYR A 18 9.39 -2.34 -1.99
C TYR A 18 9.43 -3.31 -0.81
N PHE A 19 8.96 -2.84 0.33
CA PHE A 19 8.89 -3.59 1.57
C PHE A 19 7.70 -4.58 1.54
N VAL A 20 8.01 -5.87 1.62
CA VAL A 20 7.02 -6.93 1.83
C VAL A 20 7.06 -7.27 3.33
N LYS A 21 6.01 -6.90 4.07
CA LYS A 21 5.84 -7.27 5.48
C LYS A 21 4.58 -8.09 5.63
N GLU A 22 4.74 -9.31 6.09
CA GLU A 22 3.64 -10.12 6.62
C GLU A 22 3.34 -9.58 8.02
N LEU A 23 2.11 -9.10 8.22
CA LEU A 23 1.66 -8.36 9.40
C LEU A 23 0.50 -9.09 10.09
N GLY A 24 0.47 -10.43 10.05
CA GLY A 24 -0.59 -11.33 10.57
C GLY A 24 -0.94 -11.22 12.07
N ASN A 25 -0.65 -10.09 12.70
CA ASN A 25 -0.93 -9.75 14.09
C ASN A 25 -2.37 -9.27 14.34
N GLY A 26 -3.22 -9.15 13.32
CA GLY A 26 -4.58 -8.58 13.43
C GLY A 26 -5.72 -9.32 12.70
N ASP A 27 -5.43 -10.16 11.71
CA ASP A 27 -6.42 -10.99 11.00
C ASP A 27 -5.81 -12.37 10.72
N THR A 28 -6.64 -13.41 10.84
CA THR A 28 -6.29 -14.79 10.53
C THR A 28 -6.23 -15.08 9.03
N HIS A 29 -6.93 -14.28 8.21
CA HIS A 29 -6.91 -14.44 6.76
C HIS A 29 -5.69 -13.78 6.15
N ILE A 30 -4.94 -14.53 5.34
CA ILE A 30 -3.81 -13.98 4.58
C ILE A 30 -4.34 -12.95 3.58
N HIS A 31 -3.86 -11.71 3.70
CA HIS A 31 -4.18 -10.64 2.77
C HIS A 31 -2.93 -9.79 2.53
N TRP A 32 -2.94 -9.07 1.40
CA TRP A 32 -1.87 -8.15 1.03
C TRP A 32 -2.44 -6.74 0.92
N HIS A 33 -1.76 -5.78 1.54
CA HIS A 33 -2.03 -4.36 1.34
C HIS A 33 -1.16 -3.82 0.21
N LEU A 34 -1.79 -3.21 -0.79
CA LEU A 34 -1.14 -2.56 -1.92
C LEU A 34 -1.45 -1.07 -1.85
N PHE A 35 -0.46 -0.27 -1.46
CA PHE A 35 -0.58 1.18 -1.40
C PHE A 35 0.29 1.82 -2.49
N PRO A 36 -0.29 2.36 -3.57
CA PRO A 36 0.44 3.21 -4.50
C PRO A 36 0.98 4.44 -3.74
N ARG A 37 2.29 4.68 -3.81
CA ARG A 37 2.97 5.78 -3.10
C ARG A 37 3.47 6.83 -4.07
N VAL A 38 3.42 8.10 -3.67
CA VAL A 38 4.02 9.21 -4.42
C VAL A 38 4.87 10.08 -3.48
N SER A 39 5.83 10.83 -4.03
CA SER A 39 6.69 11.69 -3.22
C SER A 39 5.86 12.75 -2.49
N GLY A 40 6.01 12.82 -1.16
CA GLY A 40 5.30 13.79 -0.31
C GLY A 40 3.92 13.33 0.18
N ASP A 41 3.49 12.09 -0.10
CA ASP A 41 2.19 11.58 0.34
C ASP A 41 2.03 11.44 1.86
N LEU A 42 3.14 11.35 2.60
CA LEU A 42 3.16 11.40 4.07
C LEU A 42 3.40 12.80 4.61
N GLU A 43 3.39 13.84 3.78
CA GLU A 43 3.73 15.21 4.18
C GLU A 43 5.08 15.25 4.93
N GLY A 44 5.09 15.67 6.19
CA GLY A 44 6.26 15.63 7.09
C GLY A 44 6.31 14.42 8.03
N TYR A 45 5.29 13.55 8.03
CA TYR A 45 5.18 12.44 8.98
C TYR A 45 6.17 11.30 8.70
N GLY A 46 6.40 10.48 9.72
CA GLY A 46 7.43 9.45 9.69
C GLY A 46 8.83 10.04 9.82
N ASN A 47 9.76 9.57 8.99
CA ASN A 47 11.11 10.11 8.91
C ASN A 47 11.21 11.15 7.78
N ASN A 48 10.81 12.39 8.06
CA ASN A 48 10.79 13.50 7.10
C ASN A 48 9.98 13.17 5.83
N GLY A 49 8.72 12.74 6.00
CA GLY A 49 7.83 12.37 4.90
C GLY A 49 8.09 10.99 4.30
N LYS A 50 8.96 10.18 4.92
CA LYS A 50 9.30 8.82 4.48
C LYS A 50 8.92 7.79 5.54
N GLY A 51 8.36 6.69 5.07
CA GLY A 51 7.99 5.58 5.94
C GLY A 51 6.83 4.76 5.39
N PRO A 52 6.42 3.72 6.13
CA PRO A 52 5.20 2.99 5.83
C PRO A 52 3.96 3.88 5.98
N VAL A 53 2.89 3.53 5.25
CA VAL A 53 1.60 4.25 5.26
C VAL A 53 1.00 4.36 6.68
N TRP A 54 1.15 3.33 7.51
CA TRP A 54 0.64 3.32 8.89
C TRP A 54 1.41 4.23 9.87
N TRP A 55 2.38 5.02 9.40
CA TRP A 55 2.96 6.13 10.18
C TRP A 55 2.24 7.46 9.96
N TYR A 56 1.32 7.52 8.99
CA TYR A 56 0.44 8.66 8.81
C TYR A 56 -0.54 8.77 9.99
N PRO A 57 -0.92 9.98 10.45
CA PRO A 57 -1.86 10.14 11.55
C PRO A 57 -3.18 9.44 11.28
N MET A 58 -3.67 8.73 12.29
CA MET A 58 -4.89 7.92 12.20
C MET A 58 -6.11 8.80 11.92
N GLU A 59 -6.17 9.98 12.53
CA GLU A 59 -7.23 10.97 12.39
C GLU A 59 -7.30 11.51 10.95
N LYS A 60 -6.14 11.66 10.31
CA LYS A 60 -6.08 12.05 8.89
C LYS A 60 -6.47 10.87 8.00
N MET A 61 -5.88 9.69 8.23
CA MET A 61 -6.15 8.50 7.41
C MET A 61 -7.65 8.14 7.37
N TYR A 62 -8.34 8.24 8.51
CA TYR A 62 -9.76 7.91 8.63
C TYR A 62 -10.69 9.12 8.63
N SER A 63 -10.21 10.29 8.18
CA SER A 63 -11.06 11.48 8.02
C SER A 63 -12.19 11.22 7.02
N GLU A 64 -13.40 11.72 7.32
CA GLU A 64 -14.54 11.68 6.39
C GLU A 64 -14.23 12.38 5.07
N GLU A 65 -13.33 13.37 5.08
CA GLU A 65 -12.86 14.07 3.88
C GLU A 65 -12.14 13.16 2.88
N ASN A 66 -11.59 12.03 3.35
CA ASN A 66 -10.94 11.03 2.51
C ASN A 66 -11.89 9.91 2.04
N CYS A 67 -13.15 9.94 2.47
CA CYS A 67 -14.15 8.97 2.04
C CYS A 67 -14.68 9.37 0.66
N PRO A 68 -14.42 8.59 -0.41
CA PRO A 68 -14.95 8.91 -1.73
C PRO A 68 -16.48 8.82 -1.73
N SER A 69 -17.13 9.67 -2.52
CA SER A 69 -18.55 9.51 -2.82
C SER A 69 -18.82 8.19 -3.53
N GLY A 70 -20.09 7.75 -3.54
CA GLY A 70 -20.47 6.51 -4.22
C GLY A 70 -20.10 6.50 -5.70
N GLU A 71 -20.22 7.63 -6.38
CA GLU A 71 -19.85 7.78 -7.79
C GLU A 71 -18.33 7.73 -7.99
N GLU A 72 -17.55 8.43 -7.15
CA GLU A 72 -16.09 8.42 -7.21
C GLU A 72 -15.53 7.03 -6.95
N LEU A 73 -16.04 6.34 -5.93
CA LEU A 73 -15.63 4.98 -5.59
C LEU A 73 -15.87 4.02 -6.76
N GLU A 74 -17.03 4.13 -7.41
CA GLU A 74 -17.36 3.27 -8.55
C GLU A 74 -16.46 3.55 -9.75
N ASN A 75 -16.15 4.83 -10.00
CA ASN A 75 -15.17 5.20 -11.03
C ASN A 75 -13.77 4.67 -10.73
N MET A 76 -13.32 4.72 -9.46
CA MET A 76 -12.03 4.18 -9.03
C MET A 76 -11.96 2.67 -9.23
N LYS A 77 -13.00 1.92 -8.82
CA LYS A 77 -13.10 0.47 -9.02
C LYS A 77 -13.04 0.10 -10.50
N ARG A 78 -13.80 0.78 -11.35
CA ARG A 78 -13.80 0.55 -12.80
C ARG A 78 -12.40 0.75 -13.41
N LYS A 79 -11.73 1.86 -13.08
CA LYS A 79 -10.37 2.13 -13.56
C LYS A 79 -9.40 1.03 -13.13
N LEU A 80 -9.45 0.60 -11.87
CA LEU A 80 -8.60 -0.47 -11.37
C LEU A 80 -8.89 -1.80 -12.08
N ALA A 81 -10.15 -2.17 -12.25
CA ALA A 81 -10.56 -3.40 -12.93
C ALA A 81 -10.03 -3.43 -14.38
N THR A 82 -10.19 -2.35 -15.13
CA THR A 82 -9.65 -2.24 -16.50
C THR A 82 -8.14 -2.43 -16.57
N GLU A 83 -7.37 -1.90 -15.61
CA GLU A 83 -5.90 -2.10 -15.60
C GLU A 83 -5.50 -3.52 -15.17
N LEU A 84 -6.31 -4.18 -14.33
CA LEU A 84 -6.08 -5.57 -13.92
C LEU A 84 -6.39 -6.54 -15.07
N GLU A 85 -7.48 -6.32 -15.80
CA GLU A 85 -7.86 -7.15 -16.96
C GLU A 85 -6.80 -7.16 -18.06
N LYS A 86 -6.02 -6.07 -18.22
CA LYS A 86 -4.88 -6.03 -19.17
C LYS A 86 -3.72 -6.96 -18.79
N ARG A 87 -3.68 -7.44 -17.55
CA ARG A 87 -2.58 -8.23 -16.98
C ARG A 87 -2.96 -9.69 -16.74
N ILE A 88 -4.19 -10.06 -17.07
CA ILE A 88 -4.70 -11.44 -17.13
C ILE A 88 -4.59 -11.91 -18.58
#